data_AF-A0A6G8U6Z8-F1
#
_entry.id   AF-A0A6G8U6Z8-F1
#
_cell.length_a   1.000
_cell.length_b   1.000
_cell.length_c   1.000
_cell.angle_alpha   90.00
_cell.angle_beta   90.00
_cell.angle_gamma   90.00
#
_symmetry.space_group_name_H-M   'P 1'
#
loop_
_entity.id
_entity.type
_entity.pdbx_description
1 polymer ?
#
loop_
_entity_poly.entity_id
_entity_poly.type
_entity_poly.pdbx_seq_one_letter_code
_entity_poly.pdbx_strand_id
1 'polypeptide(L)'
;MTDDAPLITLDEAAKLIPGADADTLKRMHRAGKLVCYRPGKKLLTTAANVDAAVRTNYRATKVMPLSRPDAASMERSKAALDLVLSRLPTKRKAARAKARPPGE
;
A
#
# COMPACT_ATOMS: atom_id res chain seq x y z
N MET A 1 -13.45 14.32 -33.23
CA MET A 1 -13.85 12.92 -33.03
C MET A 1 -14.80 12.92 -31.86
N THR A 2 -16.09 12.81 -32.13
CA THR A 2 -17.14 12.70 -31.12
C THR A 2 -17.16 11.26 -30.62
N ASP A 3 -16.71 11.05 -29.39
CA ASP A 3 -16.80 9.78 -28.69
C ASP A 3 -18.29 9.48 -28.39
N ASP A 4 -19.03 8.96 -29.37
CA ASP A 4 -20.37 8.35 -29.23
C ASP A 4 -20.31 7.01 -28.45
N ALA A 5 -19.32 6.86 -27.57
CA ALA A 5 -19.24 5.71 -26.69
C ALA A 5 -20.25 5.89 -25.55
N PRO A 6 -21.16 4.93 -25.32
CA PRO A 6 -22.15 5.05 -24.25
C PRO A 6 -21.45 5.23 -22.90
N LEU A 7 -21.91 6.25 -22.16
CA LEU A 7 -21.50 6.49 -20.78
C LEU A 7 -22.11 5.39 -19.90
N ILE A 8 -21.24 4.51 -19.41
CA ILE A 8 -21.60 3.41 -18.51
C ILE A 8 -21.28 3.76 -17.06
N THR A 9 -22.00 3.13 -16.14
CA THR A 9 -21.71 3.25 -14.71
C THR A 9 -20.45 2.49 -14.33
N LEU A 10 -19.86 2.81 -13.18
CA LEU A 10 -18.70 2.06 -12.66
C LEU A 10 -19.02 0.58 -12.39
N ASP A 11 -20.25 0.25 -12.02
CA ASP A 11 -20.65 -1.14 -11.78
C ASP A 11 -20.73 -1.94 -13.09
N GLU A 12 -21.19 -1.32 -14.18
CA GLU A 12 -21.18 -1.94 -15.51
C GLU A 12 -19.77 -2.06 -16.06
N ALA A 13 -18.94 -1.03 -15.86
CA ALA A 13 -17.52 -1.07 -16.20
C ALA A 13 -16.77 -2.18 -15.45
N ALA A 14 -17.11 -2.43 -14.18
CA ALA A 14 -16.50 -3.50 -13.39
C ALA A 14 -16.80 -4.89 -13.96
N LYS A 15 -17.99 -5.11 -14.55
CA LYS A 15 -18.33 -6.38 -15.22
C LYS A 15 -17.49 -6.66 -16.47
N LEU A 16 -16.97 -5.62 -17.12
CA LEU A 16 -16.13 -5.75 -18.31
C LEU A 16 -14.70 -6.19 -17.97
N ILE A 17 -14.24 -5.96 -16.74
CA ILE A 17 -12.88 -6.30 -16.32
C ILE A 17 -12.90 -7.56 -15.44
N PRO A 18 -12.28 -8.66 -15.88
CA PRO A 18 -12.19 -9.85 -15.04
C PRO A 18 -11.34 -9.55 -13.79
N GLY A 19 -11.97 -9.62 -12.61
CA GLY A 19 -11.32 -9.46 -11.31
C GLY A 19 -11.19 -8.02 -10.79
N ALA A 20 -11.79 -7.03 -11.45
CA ALA A 20 -11.90 -5.68 -10.89
C ALA A 20 -13.32 -5.40 -10.37
N ASP A 21 -13.40 -4.70 -9.24
CA ASP A 21 -14.65 -4.23 -8.66
C ASP A 21 -14.83 -2.71 -8.88
N ALA A 22 -16.03 -2.21 -8.57
CA ALA A 22 -16.32 -0.77 -8.68
C ALA A 22 -15.46 0.08 -7.71
N ASP A 23 -14.99 -0.48 -6.59
CA ASP A 23 -14.06 0.21 -5.68
C ASP A 23 -12.67 0.38 -6.31
N THR A 24 -12.17 -0.64 -7.02
CA THR A 24 -10.92 -0.57 -7.79
C THR A 24 -11.00 0.56 -8.82
N LEU A 25 -12.11 0.67 -9.55
CA LEU A 25 -12.30 1.76 -10.51
C LEU A 25 -12.38 3.14 -9.83
N LYS A 26 -13.02 3.26 -8.65
CA LYS A 26 -13.00 4.50 -7.86
C LYS A 26 -11.60 4.88 -7.41
N ARG A 27 -10.78 3.89 -6.99
CA ARG A 27 -9.37 4.12 -6.62
C ARG A 27 -8.54 4.57 -7.81
N MET A 28 -8.74 3.96 -8.98
CA MET A 28 -8.06 4.38 -10.21
C MET A 28 -8.45 5.80 -10.63
N HIS A 29 -9.72 6.17 -10.48
CA HIS A 29 -10.17 7.54 -10.73
C HIS A 29 -9.51 8.54 -9.77
N ARG A 30 -9.47 8.24 -8.47
CA ARG A 30 -8.77 9.08 -7.47
C ARG A 30 -7.27 9.21 -7.77
N ALA A 31 -6.66 8.18 -8.33
CA ALA A 31 -5.27 8.19 -8.75
C ALA A 31 -5.02 8.91 -10.09
N GLY A 32 -6.07 9.45 -10.74
CA GLY A 32 -5.96 10.12 -12.05
C GLY A 32 -5.71 9.16 -13.22
N LYS A 33 -5.87 7.85 -13.02
CA LYS A 33 -5.58 6.79 -14.00
C LYS A 33 -6.79 6.40 -14.86
N LEU A 34 -7.99 6.80 -14.45
CA LEU A 34 -9.24 6.54 -15.14
C LEU A 34 -10.00 7.85 -15.33
N VAL A 35 -10.34 8.14 -16.58
CA VAL A 35 -11.17 9.29 -16.95
C VAL A 35 -12.62 8.96 -16.65
N CYS A 36 -13.15 9.57 -15.59
CA CYS A 36 -14.56 9.49 -15.24
C CYS A 36 -15.19 10.87 -15.37
N TYR A 37 -16.38 10.92 -15.97
CA TYR A 37 -17.25 12.06 -15.98
C TYR A 37 -18.15 12.04 -14.74
N ARG A 38 -18.37 13.20 -14.13
CA ARG A 38 -19.14 13.31 -12.89
C ARG A 38 -20.41 14.17 -13.07
N PRO A 39 -21.47 13.65 -13.72
CA PRO A 39 -22.77 14.29 -13.69
C PRO A 39 -23.37 14.17 -12.28
N GLY A 40 -23.26 15.25 -11.50
CA GLY A 40 -23.76 15.33 -10.13
C GLY A 40 -22.99 14.42 -9.16
N LYS A 41 -23.68 13.44 -8.56
CA LYS A 41 -23.08 12.49 -7.60
C LYS A 41 -22.66 11.16 -8.24
N LYS A 42 -22.95 10.94 -9.52
CA LYS A 42 -22.63 9.70 -10.24
C LYS A 42 -21.28 9.82 -10.94
N LEU A 43 -20.52 8.73 -10.95
CA LEU A 43 -19.31 8.60 -11.75
C LEU A 43 -19.66 7.71 -12.95
N LEU A 44 -19.50 8.27 -14.14
CA LEU A 44 -19.70 7.59 -15.42
C LEU A 44 -18.37 7.51 -16.15
N THR A 45 -18.16 6.41 -16.86
CA THR A 45 -16.99 6.20 -17.71
C THR A 45 -17.44 5.62 -19.04
N THR A 46 -16.59 5.66 -20.04
CA THR A 46 -16.81 4.92 -21.29
C THR A 46 -16.04 3.60 -21.25
N ALA A 47 -16.53 2.56 -21.92
CA ALA A 47 -15.80 1.29 -22.03
C ALA A 47 -14.38 1.47 -22.61
N ALA A 48 -14.21 2.34 -23.60
CA ALA A 48 -12.89 2.64 -24.20
C ALA A 48 -11.87 3.19 -23.19
N ASN A 49 -12.28 4.12 -22.33
CA ASN A 49 -11.42 4.66 -21.26
C ASN A 49 -11.03 3.58 -20.23
N VAL A 50 -11.95 2.66 -19.94
CA VAL A 50 -11.70 1.54 -19.03
C VAL A 50 -10.68 0.59 -19.65
N ASP A 51 -10.85 0.22 -20.92
CA ASP A 51 -9.90 -0.63 -21.65
C ASP A 51 -8.52 0.03 -21.78
N ALA A 52 -8.47 1.33 -22.06
CA ALA A 52 -7.22 2.08 -22.12
C ALA A 52 -6.52 2.13 -20.75
N ALA A 53 -7.29 2.36 -19.67
CA ALA A 53 -6.78 2.35 -18.30
C ALA A 53 -6.28 0.96 -17.90
N VAL A 54 -6.97 -0.11 -18.31
CA VAL A 54 -6.56 -1.49 -18.09
C VAL A 54 -5.28 -1.79 -18.87
N ARG A 55 -5.23 -1.51 -20.17
CA ARG A 55 -4.02 -1.73 -20.99
C ARG A 55 -2.79 -1.00 -20.46
N THR A 56 -2.98 0.20 -19.92
CA THR A 56 -1.89 1.02 -19.38
C THR A 56 -1.43 0.55 -17.99
N ASN A 57 -2.36 0.14 -17.12
CA ASN A 57 -2.04 -0.21 -15.72
C ASN A 57 -1.85 -1.71 -15.47
N TYR A 58 -2.47 -2.59 -16.27
CA TYR A 58 -2.31 -4.06 -16.20
C TYR A 58 -1.17 -4.57 -17.08
N ARG A 59 -0.19 -3.72 -17.44
CA ARG A 59 1.16 -4.23 -17.74
C ARG A 59 1.73 -4.79 -16.44
N ALA A 60 1.41 -6.07 -16.23
CA ALA A 60 1.73 -6.92 -15.09
C ALA A 60 2.86 -6.37 -14.21
N THR A 61 2.50 -5.67 -13.13
CA THR A 61 3.34 -5.76 -11.94
C THR A 61 3.27 -7.23 -11.54
N LYS A 62 4.28 -8.01 -11.98
CA LYS A 62 4.51 -9.36 -11.49
C LYS A 62 4.56 -9.23 -9.98
N VAL A 63 3.48 -9.59 -9.31
CA VAL A 63 3.46 -9.69 -7.86
C VAL A 63 4.44 -10.80 -7.56
N MET A 64 5.69 -10.43 -7.26
CA MET A 64 6.62 -11.42 -6.74
C MET A 64 5.95 -11.93 -5.46
N PRO A 65 5.71 -13.23 -5.33
CA PRO A 65 5.21 -13.76 -4.08
C PRO A 65 6.18 -13.27 -3.02
N LEU A 66 5.64 -12.67 -1.96
CA LEU A 66 6.41 -12.21 -0.82
C LEU A 66 7.14 -13.44 -0.28
N SER A 67 8.40 -13.61 -0.68
CA SER A 67 9.17 -14.80 -0.32
C SER A 67 9.31 -14.76 1.18
N ARG A 68 8.68 -15.72 1.87
CA ARG A 68 8.78 -15.79 3.34
C ARG A 68 10.27 -15.90 3.66
N PRO A 69 10.83 -14.99 4.48
CA PRO A 69 12.23 -15.11 4.86
C PRO A 69 12.44 -16.48 5.52
N ASP A 70 13.50 -17.18 5.11
CA ASP A 70 13.87 -18.47 5.67
C ASP A 70 14.23 -18.32 7.17
N ALA A 71 14.14 -19.41 7.95
CA ALA A 71 14.40 -19.40 9.38
C ALA A 71 15.79 -18.82 9.75
N ALA A 72 16.83 -19.10 8.97
CA ALA A 72 18.17 -18.56 9.14
C ALA A 72 18.24 -17.05 8.83
N SER A 73 17.40 -16.54 7.93
CA SER A 73 17.27 -15.09 7.69
C SER A 73 16.64 -14.38 8.89
N MET A 74 15.63 -15.00 9.49
CA MET A 74 14.98 -14.48 10.71
C MET A 74 15.90 -14.51 11.92
N GLU A 75 16.71 -15.57 12.08
CA GLU A 75 17.68 -15.68 13.17
C GLU A 75 18.78 -14.61 13.06
N ARG A 76 19.32 -14.39 11.85
CA ARG A 76 20.28 -13.31 11.59
C ARG A 76 19.69 -11.92 11.88
N SER A 77 18.44 -11.70 11.51
CA SER A 77 17.74 -10.44 11.78
C SER A 77 17.53 -10.21 13.28
N LYS A 78 17.20 -11.27 14.02
CA LYS A 78 17.05 -11.21 15.48
C LYS A 78 18.39 -10.92 16.18
N ALA A 79 19.46 -11.59 15.76
CA ALA A 79 20.80 -11.35 16.31
C ALA A 79 21.31 -9.92 16.02
N ALA A 80 21.03 -9.40 14.82
CA ALA A 80 21.37 -8.03 14.47
C ALA A 80 20.61 -7.02 15.34
N LEU A 81 19.32 -7.23 15.59
CA LEU A 81 18.53 -6.38 16.49
C LEU A 81 19.04 -6.43 17.93
N ASP A 82 19.36 -7.61 18.45
CA ASP A 82 19.88 -7.75 19.81
C ASP A 82 21.24 -7.05 20.00
N LEU A 83 22.11 -7.13 18.99
CA LEU A 83 23.37 -6.39 18.95
C LEU A 83 23.14 -4.86 18.94
N VAL A 84 22.17 -4.37 18.19
CA VAL A 84 21.83 -2.94 18.18
C VAL A 84 21.29 -2.50 19.53
N LEU A 85 20.38 -3.28 20.13
CA LEU A 85 19.80 -2.98 21.44
C LEU A 85 20.83 -2.99 22.57
N SER A 86 21.81 -3.90 22.52
CA SER A 86 22.92 -3.96 23.50
C SER A 86 23.87 -2.76 23.43
N ARG A 87 23.93 -2.08 22.28
CA ARG A 87 24.75 -0.87 22.07
C ARG A 87 24.01 0.42 22.42
N LEU A 88 22.71 0.35 22.71
CA LEU A 88 21.95 1.53 23.13
C LEU A 88 22.37 1.94 24.54
N PRO A 89 22.62 3.25 24.79
CA PRO A 89 22.99 3.74 26.10
C PRO A 89 21.81 3.55 27.08
N THR A 90 21.93 2.57 27.97
CA THR A 90 20.95 2.37 29.05
C THR A 90 21.12 3.49 30.08
N LYS A 91 20.23 4.49 30.07
CA LYS A 91 20.14 5.52 31.12
C LYS A 91 19.66 4.90 32.45
N ARG A 92 20.47 4.05 33.10
CA ARG A 92 20.17 3.46 34.42
C ARG A 92 21.37 3.32 35.36
N LYS A 93 22.41 4.15 35.22
CA LYS A 93 23.57 4.17 36.15
C LYS A 93 23.82 5.50 36.87
N ALA A 94 22.80 6.34 37.07
CA ALA A 94 22.94 7.57 37.87
C ALA A 94 22.19 7.58 39.23
N ALA A 95 21.40 6.54 39.55
CA ALA A 95 20.60 6.52 40.78
C ALA A 95 21.21 5.72 41.96
N ARG A 96 22.30 4.96 41.75
CA ARG A 96 22.86 4.05 42.79
C ARG A 96 24.20 4.53 43.39
N ALA A 97 24.62 5.77 43.12
CA ALA A 97 25.85 6.34 43.69
C ALA A 97 25.59 7.30 44.88
N LYS A 98 24.33 7.54 45.28
CA LYS A 98 23.99 8.47 46.39
C LYS A 98 23.60 7.78 47.70
N ALA A 99 23.75 6.46 47.83
CA ALA A 99 23.30 5.72 49.01
C ALA A 99 24.44 4.94 49.69
N ARG A 100 25.32 5.65 50.44
CA ARG A 100 25.93 5.27 51.74
C ARG A 100 27.13 6.18 52.10
N PRO A 101 27.48 6.35 53.39
CA PRO A 101 26.79 7.11 54.46
C PRO A 101 27.69 8.23 55.03
N PRO A 102 27.22 9.04 56.00
CA PRO A 102 28.04 9.41 57.17
C PRO A 102 27.30 8.92 58.43
N GLY A 103 27.92 8.34 59.45
CA GLY A 103 29.19 8.69 60.06
C GLY A 103 28.95 9.60 61.26
N GLU A 104 28.29 9.07 62.31
CA GLU A 104 28.50 9.34 63.75
C GLU A 104 27.60 8.41 64.58
#